data_AF-A0A8T4KQG0-F1
#
_entry.id   AF-A0A8T4KQG0-F1
#
_cell.length_a   1.000
_cell.length_b   1.000
_cell.length_c   1.000
_cell.angle_alpha   90.00
_cell.angle_beta   90.00
_cell.angle_gamma   90.00
#
_symmetry.space_group_name_H-M   'P 1'
#
loop_
_entity.id
_entity.type
_entity.pdbx_description
1 polymer ?
#
loop_
_entity_poly.entity_id
_entity_poly.type
_entity_poly.pdbx_seq_one_letter_code
_entity_poly.pdbx_strand_id
1 'polypeptide(L)'
;MMNRSFQHDLMIAEVADELPPYLSKKFGAFLGLIEGDGSVVNRTLDFANSNPDLITFYIKCFNNFFGKSYPLHFYLSLPEALKNDEKKIKETLEFWETKVETSDIKYHFNKKGRLVLGNMKVVTTNKYITKILRNFLSTEFLGRMINDKNFIRGYISGFFAAEGTVLPEKNNPKIPHSIQLPSTNKKILTVIENYIKKFDIDCRIVAKDRSSNYFCVIITRYDNFKKFHRFGLANLSKEKENKLKLGLNSYKMIPRNQQKTSIKILKLLSQGPLSRQELYVLTKRKEQQINSYLYSKSSHLLKKGFIKKNILAGKIFWELTDEGKKFLISPTFRGMKIDLSEI
;
A
#
# COMPACT_ATOMS: atom_id res chain seq x y z
N MET A 1 -3.21 -48.22 7.71
CA MET A 1 -2.31 -47.54 6.74
C MET A 1 -2.52 -46.04 6.85
N MET A 2 -1.58 -45.29 7.43
CA MET A 2 -1.63 -43.83 7.41
C MET A 2 -1.30 -43.36 5.98
N ASN A 3 -2.18 -42.53 5.40
CA ASN A 3 -1.96 -41.92 4.09
C ASN A 3 -0.64 -41.13 4.12
N ARG A 4 0.29 -41.45 3.20
CA ARG A 4 1.53 -40.69 2.97
C ARG A 4 1.30 -39.18 2.80
N SER A 5 0.09 -38.74 2.42
CA SER A 5 -0.25 -37.32 2.34
C SER A 5 -0.27 -36.63 3.70
N PHE A 6 -0.68 -37.31 4.79
CA PHE A 6 -0.81 -36.68 6.10
C PHE A 6 0.55 -36.40 6.76
N GLN A 7 1.53 -37.30 6.57
CA GLN A 7 2.91 -37.05 7.01
C GLN A 7 3.59 -35.94 6.19
N HIS A 8 3.32 -35.88 4.88
CA HIS A 8 3.80 -34.79 4.02
C HIS A 8 3.18 -33.43 4.41
N ASP A 9 1.88 -33.43 4.74
CA ASP A 9 1.13 -32.24 5.16
C ASP A 9 1.53 -31.74 6.56
N LEU A 10 1.90 -32.63 7.48
CA LEU A 10 2.52 -32.29 8.78
C LEU A 10 3.96 -31.79 8.60
N MET A 11 4.74 -32.41 7.71
CA MET A 11 6.08 -31.93 7.36
C MET A 11 6.04 -30.51 6.80
N ILE A 12 5.04 -30.11 5.99
CA ILE A 12 4.94 -28.71 5.53
C ILE A 12 4.74 -27.74 6.71
N ALA A 13 4.05 -28.15 7.78
CA ALA A 13 3.86 -27.33 8.97
C ALA A 13 5.09 -27.26 9.88
N GLU A 14 5.90 -28.31 9.91
CA GLU A 14 7.17 -28.37 10.66
C GLU A 14 8.35 -27.74 9.89
N VAL A 15 8.33 -27.81 8.55
CA VAL A 15 9.41 -27.34 7.66
C VAL A 15 9.15 -25.93 7.11
N ALA A 16 7.99 -25.33 7.39
CA ALA A 16 7.69 -23.95 6.98
C ALA A 16 8.75 -22.94 7.47
N ASP A 17 9.32 -23.18 8.66
CA ASP A 17 10.38 -22.37 9.28
C ASP A 17 11.75 -22.56 8.60
N GLU A 18 11.91 -23.60 7.76
CA GLU A 18 13.14 -23.98 7.07
C GLU A 18 13.05 -23.86 5.53
N LEU A 19 11.98 -23.22 5.02
CA LEU A 19 11.79 -23.09 3.58
C LEU A 19 12.95 -22.28 2.94
N PRO A 20 13.48 -22.72 1.79
CA PRO A 20 14.40 -21.92 0.99
C PRO A 20 13.86 -20.50 0.74
N PRO A 21 14.71 -19.47 0.73
CA PRO A 21 14.29 -18.05 0.64
C PRO A 21 13.22 -17.74 -0.41
N TYR A 22 13.33 -18.36 -1.60
CA TYR A 22 12.38 -18.14 -2.69
C TYR A 22 11.02 -18.82 -2.46
N LEU A 23 10.98 -19.98 -1.81
CA LEU A 23 9.76 -20.68 -1.42
C LEU A 23 9.08 -19.98 -0.26
N SER A 24 9.87 -19.55 0.74
CA SER A 24 9.37 -18.75 1.87
C SER A 24 8.65 -17.49 1.38
N LYS A 25 9.23 -16.73 0.44
CA LYS A 25 8.57 -15.56 -0.16
C LYS A 25 7.26 -15.90 -0.89
N LYS A 26 7.24 -16.97 -1.68
CA LYS A 26 6.02 -17.41 -2.40
C LYS A 26 4.94 -17.87 -1.43
N PHE A 27 5.33 -18.59 -0.38
CA PHE A 27 4.44 -19.07 0.66
C PHE A 27 3.83 -17.92 1.45
N GLY A 28 4.65 -16.95 1.87
CA GLY A 28 4.15 -15.73 2.50
C GLY A 28 3.15 -15.01 1.60
N ALA A 29 3.46 -14.82 0.31
CA ALA A 29 2.54 -14.17 -0.64
C ALA A 29 1.21 -14.93 -0.81
N PHE A 30 1.25 -16.26 -0.82
CA PHE A 30 0.07 -17.10 -0.87
C PHE A 30 -0.81 -16.93 0.38
N LEU A 31 -0.23 -16.98 1.58
CA LEU A 31 -0.96 -16.74 2.82
C LEU A 31 -1.53 -15.31 2.89
N GLY A 32 -0.74 -14.32 2.47
CA GLY A 32 -1.18 -12.92 2.44
C GLY A 32 -2.38 -12.70 1.51
N LEU A 33 -2.43 -13.39 0.36
CA LEU A 33 -3.60 -13.36 -0.53
C LEU A 33 -4.84 -13.96 0.12
N ILE A 34 -4.68 -15.11 0.79
CA ILE A 34 -5.80 -15.78 1.48
C ILE A 34 -6.32 -14.92 2.64
N GLU A 35 -5.43 -14.29 3.40
CA GLU A 35 -5.83 -13.42 4.51
C GLU A 35 -6.58 -12.16 4.03
N GLY A 36 -6.29 -11.70 2.80
CA GLY A 36 -6.97 -10.57 2.19
C GLY A 36 -8.32 -10.93 1.56
N ASP A 37 -8.30 -11.70 0.46
CA ASP A 37 -9.49 -12.00 -0.36
C ASP A 37 -9.98 -13.46 -0.21
N GLY A 38 -9.33 -14.25 0.64
CA GLY A 38 -9.66 -15.64 0.85
C GLY A 38 -10.62 -15.88 2.02
N SER A 39 -11.13 -17.11 2.07
CA SER A 39 -12.03 -17.57 3.12
C SER A 39 -11.70 -19.02 3.47
N VAL A 40 -11.49 -19.31 4.76
CA VAL A 40 -11.19 -20.65 5.27
C VAL A 40 -12.23 -21.09 6.29
N VAL A 41 -13.38 -21.54 5.79
CA VAL A 41 -14.56 -21.89 6.60
C VAL A 41 -14.84 -23.39 6.52
N ASN A 42 -14.88 -24.03 7.68
CA ASN A 42 -15.09 -25.47 7.85
C ASN A 42 -14.12 -26.30 7.00
N ARG A 43 -14.65 -26.92 5.94
CA ARG A 43 -13.90 -27.78 5.01
C ARG A 43 -13.60 -27.06 3.70
N THR A 44 -14.02 -25.80 3.56
CA THR A 44 -13.92 -25.04 2.31
C THR A 44 -12.84 -23.97 2.45
N LEU A 45 -11.92 -23.99 1.50
CA LEU A 45 -11.03 -22.88 1.19
C LEU A 45 -11.51 -22.27 -0.11
N ASP A 46 -11.69 -20.96 -0.12
CA ASP A 46 -11.89 -20.24 -1.35
C ASP A 46 -11.10 -18.95 -1.44
N PHE A 47 -10.81 -18.55 -2.67
CA PHE A 47 -10.16 -17.30 -3.03
C PHE A 47 -10.89 -16.70 -4.21
N ALA A 48 -11.29 -15.42 -4.10
CA ALA A 48 -12.02 -14.74 -5.16
C ALA A 48 -11.34 -13.42 -5.53
N ASN A 49 -11.00 -13.24 -6.81
CA ASN A 49 -10.39 -12.01 -7.29
C ASN A 49 -10.70 -11.78 -8.78
N SER A 50 -10.81 -10.50 -9.16
CA SER A 50 -11.05 -10.11 -10.55
C SER A 50 -9.78 -9.95 -11.36
N ASN A 51 -8.61 -9.93 -10.72
CA ASN A 51 -7.31 -9.89 -11.37
C ASN A 51 -6.88 -11.31 -11.76
N PRO A 52 -6.82 -11.64 -13.06
CA PRO A 52 -6.48 -12.98 -13.53
C PRO A 52 -5.05 -13.40 -13.12
N ASP A 53 -4.11 -12.46 -13.05
CA ASP A 53 -2.73 -12.77 -12.68
C ASP A 53 -2.65 -13.25 -11.21
N LEU A 54 -3.50 -12.71 -10.33
CA LEU A 54 -3.60 -13.15 -8.93
C LEU A 54 -4.26 -14.53 -8.80
N ILE A 55 -5.28 -14.81 -9.61
CA ILE A 55 -5.93 -16.12 -9.67
C ILE A 55 -4.93 -17.19 -10.14
N THR A 56 -4.22 -16.95 -11.24
CA THR A 56 -3.20 -17.88 -11.74
C THR A 56 -2.05 -18.05 -10.73
N PHE A 57 -1.63 -16.98 -10.05
CA PHE A 57 -0.63 -17.07 -8.99
C PHE A 57 -1.11 -17.92 -7.81
N TYR A 58 -2.36 -17.72 -7.37
CA TYR A 58 -2.99 -18.51 -6.31
C TYR A 58 -3.02 -20.00 -6.66
N ILE A 59 -3.51 -20.36 -7.85
CA ILE A 59 -3.57 -21.76 -8.33
C ILE A 59 -2.18 -22.39 -8.36
N LYS A 60 -1.17 -21.68 -8.88
CA LYS A 60 0.21 -22.15 -8.92
C LYS A 60 0.76 -22.39 -7.51
N CYS A 61 0.53 -21.48 -6.58
CA CYS A 61 0.96 -21.66 -5.20
C CYS A 61 0.24 -22.83 -4.53
N PHE A 62 -1.09 -22.91 -4.66
CA PHE A 62 -1.88 -24.01 -4.14
C PHE A 62 -1.35 -25.37 -4.61
N ASN A 63 -1.15 -25.52 -5.93
CA ASN A 63 -0.63 -26.76 -6.50
C ASN A 63 0.82 -27.05 -6.07
N ASN A 64 1.65 -26.04 -5.83
CA ASN A 64 3.01 -26.24 -5.36
C ASN A 64 3.06 -26.72 -3.90
N PHE A 65 2.17 -26.22 -3.04
CA PHE A 65 2.19 -26.53 -1.61
C PHE A 65 1.36 -27.77 -1.25
N PHE A 66 0.25 -27.99 -1.94
CA PHE A 66 -0.65 -29.12 -1.64
C PHE A 66 -0.65 -30.19 -2.74
N GLY A 67 -0.08 -29.92 -3.91
CA GLY A 67 -0.09 -30.85 -5.04
C GLY A 67 -1.34 -30.72 -5.92
N LYS A 68 -1.23 -31.22 -7.16
CA LYS A 68 -2.30 -31.17 -8.18
C LYS A 68 -3.42 -32.20 -7.96
N SER A 69 -3.26 -33.12 -7.01
CA SER A 69 -4.25 -34.17 -6.74
C SER A 69 -5.51 -33.66 -6.03
N TYR A 70 -5.47 -32.44 -5.47
CA TYR A 70 -6.63 -31.85 -4.81
C TYR A 70 -7.46 -31.05 -5.81
N PRO A 71 -8.76 -31.36 -5.96
CA PRO A 71 -9.60 -30.70 -6.95
C PRO A 71 -9.81 -29.22 -6.61
N LEU A 72 -9.71 -28.39 -7.64
CA LEU A 72 -10.10 -26.98 -7.64
C LEU A 72 -11.36 -26.83 -8.49
N HIS A 73 -12.33 -26.11 -7.96
CA HIS A 73 -13.57 -25.78 -8.66
C HIS A 73 -13.59 -24.28 -8.96
N PHE A 74 -14.02 -23.92 -10.17
CA PHE A 74 -13.95 -22.56 -10.69
C PHE A 74 -15.35 -21.99 -10.87
N TYR A 75 -15.60 -20.83 -10.26
CA TYR A 75 -16.87 -20.14 -10.29
C TYR A 75 -16.69 -18.68 -10.73
N LEU A 76 -17.30 -18.29 -11.84
CA LEU A 76 -17.24 -16.92 -12.36
C LEU A 76 -18.51 -16.15 -12.00
N SER A 77 -18.37 -15.03 -11.30
CA SER A 77 -19.47 -14.10 -11.05
C SER A 77 -19.44 -12.98 -12.09
N LEU A 78 -20.43 -12.96 -12.99
CA LEU A 78 -20.57 -11.96 -14.05
C LEU A 78 -21.52 -10.83 -13.63
N PRO A 79 -21.31 -9.59 -14.10
CA PRO A 79 -22.26 -8.51 -13.88
C PRO A 79 -23.61 -8.79 -14.59
N GLU A 80 -24.73 -8.48 -13.93
CA GLU A 80 -26.09 -8.69 -14.50
C GLU A 80 -26.29 -7.97 -15.84
N ALA A 81 -25.56 -6.87 -16.08
CA ALA A 81 -25.60 -6.14 -17.34
C ALA A 81 -25.19 -6.97 -18.57
N LEU A 82 -24.48 -8.09 -18.37
CA LEU A 82 -24.08 -9.00 -19.45
C LEU A 82 -25.11 -10.09 -19.74
N LYS A 83 -26.19 -10.20 -18.97
CA LYS A 83 -27.13 -11.33 -19.04
C LYS A 83 -27.74 -11.57 -20.44
N ASN A 84 -27.93 -10.49 -21.20
CA ASN A 84 -28.50 -10.55 -22.56
C ASN A 84 -27.44 -10.39 -23.66
N ASP A 85 -26.14 -10.44 -23.32
CA ASP A 85 -25.02 -10.27 -24.26
C ASP A 85 -24.22 -11.59 -24.35
N GLU A 86 -24.78 -12.55 -25.08
CA GLU A 86 -24.20 -13.91 -25.23
C GLU A 86 -22.76 -13.87 -25.77
N LYS A 87 -22.48 -12.95 -26.70
CA LYS A 87 -21.15 -12.79 -27.27
C LYS A 87 -20.14 -12.41 -26.19
N LYS A 88 -20.42 -11.37 -25.39
CA LYS A 88 -19.52 -10.97 -24.29
C LYS A 88 -19.40 -12.05 -23.21
N ILE A 89 -20.47 -12.78 -22.91
CA ILE A 89 -20.41 -13.90 -21.96
C ILE A 89 -19.40 -14.94 -22.47
N LYS A 90 -19.53 -15.36 -23.73
CA LYS A 90 -18.64 -16.35 -24.35
C LYS A 90 -17.18 -15.86 -24.37
N GLU A 91 -16.94 -14.64 -24.82
CA GLU A 91 -15.59 -14.03 -24.82
C GLU A 91 -14.98 -13.98 -23.41
N THR A 92 -15.80 -13.69 -22.39
CA THR A 92 -15.33 -13.64 -21.00
C THR A 92 -15.03 -15.03 -20.45
N LEU A 93 -15.84 -16.04 -20.78
CA LEU A 93 -15.58 -17.42 -20.40
C LEU A 93 -14.30 -17.93 -21.07
N GLU A 94 -14.16 -17.79 -22.39
CA GLU A 94 -12.97 -18.21 -23.14
C GLU A 94 -11.69 -17.54 -22.58
N PHE A 95 -11.78 -16.26 -22.21
CA PHE A 95 -10.69 -15.56 -21.54
C PHE A 95 -10.29 -16.25 -20.23
N TRP A 96 -11.25 -16.56 -19.36
CA TRP A 96 -10.95 -17.19 -18.08
C TRP A 96 -10.49 -18.63 -18.24
N GLU A 97 -11.12 -19.42 -19.12
CA GLU A 97 -10.73 -20.79 -19.43
C GLU A 97 -9.27 -20.87 -19.89
N THR A 98 -8.85 -19.92 -20.71
CA THR A 98 -7.44 -19.77 -21.12
C THR A 98 -6.53 -19.38 -19.95
N LYS A 99 -6.98 -18.50 -19.06
CA LYS A 99 -6.17 -18.01 -17.92
C LYS A 99 -5.99 -19.03 -16.80
N VAL A 100 -6.99 -19.87 -16.56
CA VAL A 100 -6.97 -20.89 -15.51
C VAL A 100 -6.72 -22.30 -16.06
N GLU A 101 -6.59 -22.45 -17.38
CA GLU A 101 -6.27 -23.69 -18.08
C GLU A 101 -7.31 -24.80 -17.80
N THR A 102 -8.60 -24.46 -17.84
CA THR A 102 -9.71 -25.41 -17.64
C THR A 102 -10.97 -24.94 -18.38
N SER A 103 -11.77 -25.89 -18.90
CA SER A 103 -13.10 -25.66 -19.48
C SER A 103 -14.23 -25.71 -18.45
N ASP A 104 -13.96 -26.14 -17.22
CA ASP A 104 -15.00 -26.47 -16.24
C ASP A 104 -15.33 -25.27 -15.33
N ILE A 105 -15.68 -24.14 -15.95
CA ILE A 105 -16.03 -22.90 -15.24
C ILE A 105 -17.55 -22.79 -15.11
N LYS A 106 -18.05 -22.82 -13.88
CA LYS A 106 -19.46 -22.52 -13.59
C LYS A 106 -19.62 -21.01 -13.48
N TYR A 107 -20.63 -20.41 -14.10
CA TYR A 107 -20.87 -18.97 -13.96
C TYR A 107 -22.28 -18.64 -13.48
N HIS A 108 -22.43 -17.46 -12.89
CA HIS A 108 -23.72 -16.90 -12.48
C HIS A 108 -23.69 -15.39 -12.62
N PHE A 109 -24.87 -14.77 -12.66
CA PHE A 109 -24.99 -13.31 -12.71
C PHE A 109 -25.16 -12.71 -11.30
N ASN A 110 -24.55 -11.54 -11.12
CA ASN A 110 -24.60 -10.77 -9.89
C ASN A 110 -25.07 -9.36 -10.17
N LYS A 111 -26.20 -8.99 -9.56
CA LYS A 111 -26.85 -7.68 -9.64
C LYS A 111 -25.95 -6.50 -9.24
N LYS A 112 -24.92 -6.74 -8.41
CA LYS A 112 -23.98 -5.71 -7.93
C LYS A 112 -22.64 -5.73 -8.66
N GLY A 113 -22.44 -6.64 -9.63
CA GLY A 113 -21.20 -6.73 -10.39
C GLY A 113 -20.98 -5.48 -11.26
N ARG A 114 -19.81 -4.87 -11.16
CA ARG A 114 -19.38 -3.74 -12.02
C ARG A 114 -18.20 -4.08 -12.93
N LEU A 115 -17.66 -5.28 -12.80
CA LEU A 115 -16.42 -5.68 -13.46
C LEU A 115 -16.76 -6.41 -14.74
N VAL A 116 -16.31 -5.87 -15.87
CA VAL A 116 -16.61 -6.41 -17.21
C VAL A 116 -16.13 -7.86 -17.34
N LEU A 117 -14.95 -8.18 -16.80
CA LEU A 117 -14.40 -9.54 -16.80
C LEU A 117 -14.96 -10.42 -15.67
N GLY A 118 -15.86 -9.91 -14.83
CA GLY A 118 -16.37 -10.62 -13.66
C GLY A 118 -15.35 -10.80 -12.53
N ASN A 119 -15.73 -11.61 -11.55
CA ASN A 119 -14.91 -12.00 -10.41
C ASN A 119 -14.79 -13.53 -10.37
N MET A 120 -13.57 -14.05 -10.49
CA MET A 120 -13.32 -15.48 -10.48
C MET A 120 -13.12 -15.95 -9.04
N LYS A 121 -13.81 -17.03 -8.65
CA LYS A 121 -13.71 -17.70 -7.37
C LYS A 121 -13.18 -19.12 -7.58
N VAL A 122 -12.06 -19.43 -6.93
CA VAL A 122 -11.44 -20.76 -6.92
C VAL A 122 -11.73 -21.40 -5.57
N VAL A 123 -12.28 -22.61 -5.57
CA VAL A 123 -12.75 -23.31 -4.37
C VAL A 123 -12.12 -24.70 -4.28
N THR A 124 -11.70 -25.08 -3.08
CA THR A 124 -11.40 -26.49 -2.76
C THR A 124 -12.11 -26.89 -1.48
N THR A 125 -12.56 -28.14 -1.40
CA THR A 125 -13.22 -28.68 -0.21
C THR A 125 -12.40 -29.82 0.37
N ASN A 126 -11.54 -29.50 1.34
CA ASN A 126 -10.72 -30.47 2.03
C ASN A 126 -10.47 -30.05 3.49
N LYS A 127 -10.94 -30.87 4.44
CA LYS A 127 -10.83 -30.59 5.89
C LYS A 127 -9.39 -30.50 6.40
N TYR A 128 -8.44 -31.18 5.76
CA TYR A 128 -7.04 -31.20 6.17
C TYR A 128 -6.34 -29.92 5.72
N ILE A 129 -6.50 -29.54 4.45
CA ILE A 129 -5.97 -28.29 3.89
C ILE A 129 -6.49 -27.09 4.70
N THR A 130 -7.79 -27.04 4.99
CA THR A 130 -8.34 -25.92 5.77
C THR A 130 -7.80 -25.88 7.20
N LYS A 131 -7.59 -27.04 7.85
CA LYS A 131 -6.98 -27.10 9.19
C LYS A 131 -5.55 -26.58 9.17
N ILE A 132 -4.74 -27.00 8.20
CA ILE A 132 -3.35 -26.57 8.03
C ILE A 132 -3.28 -25.06 7.78
N LEU A 133 -4.09 -24.55 6.85
CA LEU A 133 -4.13 -23.12 6.55
C LEU A 133 -4.57 -22.28 7.74
N ARG A 134 -5.54 -22.74 8.53
CA ARG A 134 -5.92 -22.03 9.77
C ARG A 134 -4.77 -21.91 10.76
N ASN A 135 -3.95 -22.96 10.88
CA ASN A 135 -2.75 -22.90 11.71
C ASN A 135 -1.75 -21.88 11.15
N PHE A 136 -1.51 -21.85 9.83
CA PHE A 136 -0.61 -20.89 9.18
C PHE A 136 -1.10 -19.45 9.20
N LEU A 137 -2.41 -19.22 9.19
CA LEU A 137 -3.01 -17.89 9.30
C LEU A 137 -3.18 -17.45 10.76
N SER A 138 -2.84 -18.30 11.73
CA SER A 138 -2.89 -17.94 13.13
C SER A 138 -1.85 -16.87 13.47
N THR A 139 -2.19 -15.97 14.39
CA THR A 139 -1.24 -14.94 14.86
C THR A 139 -0.01 -15.52 15.52
N GLU A 140 -0.09 -16.75 16.05
CA GLU A 140 1.04 -17.46 16.63
C GLU A 140 2.06 -17.88 15.57
N PHE A 141 1.60 -18.55 14.50
CA PHE A 141 2.48 -18.89 13.37
C PHE A 141 3.08 -17.64 12.72
N LEU A 142 2.25 -16.63 12.45
CA LEU A 142 2.74 -15.36 11.91
C LEU A 142 3.74 -14.69 12.89
N GLY A 143 3.52 -14.79 14.20
CA GLY A 143 4.48 -14.32 15.20
C GLY A 143 5.86 -14.98 15.07
N ARG A 144 5.91 -16.29 14.79
CA ARG A 144 7.18 -17.03 14.59
C ARG A 144 7.93 -16.58 13.34
N MET A 145 7.22 -16.21 12.27
CA MET A 145 7.82 -15.76 11.01
C MET A 145 8.39 -14.33 11.05
N ILE A 146 8.35 -13.63 12.19
CA ILE A 146 8.76 -12.22 12.35
C ILE A 146 10.23 -11.92 12.00
N ASN A 147 11.08 -12.95 11.91
CA ASN A 147 12.49 -12.80 11.57
C ASN A 147 12.81 -13.25 10.13
N ASP A 148 11.89 -13.93 9.44
CA ASP A 148 12.06 -14.27 8.04
C ASP A 148 11.64 -13.11 7.13
N LYS A 149 12.63 -12.31 6.71
CA LYS A 149 12.40 -11.16 5.83
C LYS A 149 11.80 -11.55 4.47
N ASN A 150 12.04 -12.76 3.96
CA ASN A 150 11.49 -13.19 2.68
C ASN A 150 10.03 -13.55 2.80
N PHE A 151 9.66 -14.31 3.84
CA PHE A 151 8.28 -14.60 4.18
C PHE A 151 7.51 -13.30 4.36
N ILE A 152 8.02 -12.40 5.21
CA ILE A 152 7.37 -11.12 5.52
C ILE A 152 7.15 -10.28 4.26
N ARG A 153 8.16 -10.20 3.38
CA ARG A 153 8.06 -9.51 2.10
C ARG A 153 6.96 -10.11 1.23
N GLY A 154 6.92 -11.45 1.16
CA GLY A 154 5.87 -12.19 0.48
C GLY A 154 4.49 -11.86 1.04
N TYR A 155 4.33 -12.04 2.35
CA TYR A 155 3.08 -11.86 3.08
C TYR A 155 2.48 -10.47 2.89
N ILE A 156 3.26 -9.41 3.12
CA ILE A 156 2.79 -8.04 2.87
C ILE A 156 2.43 -7.86 1.40
N SER A 157 3.19 -8.42 0.47
CA SER A 157 2.90 -8.28 -0.96
C SER A 157 1.60 -9.00 -1.38
N GLY A 158 1.35 -10.19 -0.83
CA GLY A 158 0.09 -10.92 -0.99
C GLY A 158 -1.08 -10.13 -0.46
N PHE A 159 -1.00 -9.70 0.80
CA PHE A 159 -2.07 -8.94 1.46
C PHE A 159 -2.33 -7.60 0.76
N PHE A 160 -1.27 -6.90 0.34
CA PHE A 160 -1.40 -5.66 -0.41
C PHE A 160 -2.01 -5.88 -1.80
N ALA A 161 -1.68 -6.98 -2.48
CA ALA A 161 -2.27 -7.30 -3.78
C ALA A 161 -3.77 -7.59 -3.69
N ALA A 162 -4.22 -8.22 -2.60
CA ALA A 162 -5.64 -8.42 -2.30
C ALA A 162 -6.31 -7.10 -1.89
N GLU A 163 -6.05 -6.63 -0.67
CA GLU A 163 -6.80 -5.57 0.00
C GLU A 163 -6.18 -4.17 -0.14
N GLY A 164 -4.87 -4.13 -0.42
CA GLY A 164 -4.10 -2.89 -0.40
C GLY A 164 -4.53 -1.86 -1.43
N THR A 165 -4.44 -0.58 -1.09
CA THR A 165 -4.78 0.52 -2.00
C THR A 165 -3.73 1.63 -1.93
N VAL A 166 -3.41 2.22 -3.09
CA VAL A 166 -2.66 3.48 -3.17
C VAL A 166 -3.65 4.61 -3.37
N LEU A 167 -3.86 5.43 -2.34
CA LEU A 167 -4.76 6.59 -2.42
C LEU A 167 -3.99 7.82 -2.88
N PRO A 168 -4.50 8.57 -3.86
CA PRO A 168 -3.88 9.81 -4.30
C PRO A 168 -4.26 11.03 -3.44
N GLU A 169 -3.54 12.14 -3.57
CA GLU A 169 -3.89 13.43 -2.97
C GLU A 169 -5.16 14.00 -3.61
N LYS A 170 -6.08 14.54 -2.80
CA LYS A 170 -7.34 15.15 -3.29
C LYS A 170 -7.13 16.21 -4.38
N ASN A 171 -6.09 17.01 -4.25
CA ASN A 171 -5.79 18.12 -5.17
C ASN A 171 -4.80 17.73 -6.27
N ASN A 172 -4.25 16.52 -6.22
CA ASN A 172 -3.35 16.01 -7.26
C ASN A 172 -3.46 14.49 -7.36
N PRO A 173 -4.35 13.98 -8.25
CA PRO A 173 -4.61 12.54 -8.37
C PRO A 173 -3.38 11.74 -8.80
N LYS A 174 -2.32 12.41 -9.29
CA LYS A 174 -1.06 11.77 -9.71
C LYS A 174 -0.10 11.53 -8.54
N ILE A 175 -0.32 12.13 -7.37
CA ILE A 175 0.59 12.01 -6.21
C ILE A 175 -0.03 11.10 -5.16
N PRO A 176 0.67 10.06 -4.65
CA PRO A 176 0.18 9.19 -3.60
C PRO A 176 0.14 9.97 -2.30
N HIS A 177 -1.03 10.01 -1.69
CA HIS A 177 -1.25 10.55 -0.36
C HIS A 177 -0.92 9.52 0.71
N SER A 178 -1.37 8.28 0.51
CA SER A 178 -1.17 7.18 1.45
C SER A 178 -1.26 5.82 0.77
N ILE A 179 -0.51 4.85 1.30
CA ILE A 179 -0.75 3.43 1.05
C ILE A 179 -1.59 2.91 2.23
N GLN A 180 -2.65 2.18 1.92
CA GLN A 180 -3.62 1.68 2.89
C GLN A 180 -3.73 0.16 2.79
N LEU A 181 -3.63 -0.53 3.93
CA LEU A 181 -3.90 -1.96 4.06
C LEU A 181 -5.07 -2.12 5.04
N PRO A 182 -6.31 -2.21 4.54
CA PRO A 182 -7.49 -2.34 5.38
C PRO A 182 -7.70 -3.76 5.91
N SER A 183 -8.36 -3.90 7.06
CA SER A 183 -8.92 -5.16 7.56
C SER A 183 -9.91 -4.90 8.70
N THR A 184 -10.88 -5.81 8.88
CA THR A 184 -11.71 -5.88 10.09
C THR A 184 -10.97 -6.51 11.27
N ASN A 185 -9.92 -7.29 11.01
CA ASN A 185 -9.16 -8.00 12.04
C ASN A 185 -7.97 -7.16 12.53
N LYS A 186 -8.17 -6.43 13.64
CA LYS A 186 -7.12 -5.58 14.24
C LYS A 186 -5.86 -6.36 14.67
N LYS A 187 -6.00 -7.64 15.07
CA LYS A 187 -4.85 -8.47 15.45
C LYS A 187 -3.93 -8.71 14.25
N ILE A 188 -4.51 -9.01 13.10
CA ILE A 188 -3.76 -9.19 11.85
C ILE A 188 -3.12 -7.89 11.39
N LEU A 189 -3.80 -6.75 11.53
CA LEU A 189 -3.17 -5.45 11.24
C LEU A 189 -1.98 -5.16 12.14
N THR A 190 -1.99 -5.63 13.40
CA THR A 190 -0.85 -5.49 14.31
C THR A 190 0.35 -6.33 13.83
N VAL A 191 0.10 -7.55 13.35
CA VAL A 191 1.13 -8.37 12.69
C VAL A 191 1.69 -7.67 11.46
N ILE A 192 0.83 -7.16 10.58
CA ILE A 192 1.22 -6.43 9.36
C ILE A 192 2.03 -5.18 9.70
N GLU A 193 1.65 -4.41 10.72
CA GLU A 193 2.41 -3.25 11.19
C GLU A 193 3.83 -3.64 11.63
N ASN A 194 3.96 -4.69 12.44
CA ASN A 194 5.26 -5.19 12.89
C ASN A 194 6.13 -5.68 11.72
N TYR A 195 5.52 -6.35 10.76
CA TYR A 195 6.16 -6.79 9.52
C TYR A 195 6.65 -5.60 8.67
N ILE A 196 5.86 -4.55 8.52
CA ILE A 196 6.24 -3.36 7.75
C ILE A 196 7.41 -2.63 8.41
N LYS A 197 7.41 -2.55 9.76
CA LYS A 197 8.51 -1.94 10.53
C LYS A 197 9.85 -2.67 10.33
N LYS A 198 9.87 -3.96 9.99
CA LYS A 198 11.11 -4.69 9.65
C LYS A 198 11.81 -4.18 8.38
N PHE A 199 11.14 -3.35 7.59
CA PHE A 199 11.69 -2.66 6.42
C PHE A 199 11.97 -1.17 6.64
N ASP A 200 12.01 -0.74 7.91
CA ASP A 200 12.19 0.66 8.31
C ASP A 200 11.14 1.59 7.71
N ILE A 201 9.91 1.10 7.53
CA ILE A 201 8.78 1.87 7.01
C ILE A 201 7.91 2.30 8.18
N ASP A 202 7.79 3.61 8.40
CA ASP A 202 6.87 4.12 9.42
C ASP A 202 5.43 3.92 8.96
N CYS A 203 4.61 3.36 9.82
CA CYS A 203 3.19 3.16 9.60
C CYS A 203 2.43 3.27 10.92
N ARG A 204 1.11 3.38 10.84
CA ARG A 204 0.21 3.40 12.00
C ARG A 204 -1.10 2.72 11.68
N ILE A 205 -1.69 2.06 12.66
CA ILE A 205 -3.07 1.57 12.57
C ILE A 205 -4.02 2.73 12.92
N VAL A 206 -5.01 2.97 12.06
CA VAL A 206 -6.09 3.92 12.34
C VAL A 206 -7.45 3.25 12.13
N ALA A 207 -8.48 3.72 12.83
CA ALA A 207 -9.86 3.41 12.47
C ALA A 207 -10.25 4.22 11.22
N LYS A 208 -10.88 3.57 10.24
CA LYS A 208 -11.30 4.23 8.99
C LYS A 208 -12.53 5.13 9.21
N ASP A 209 -13.40 4.73 10.14
CA ASP A 209 -14.53 5.52 10.61
C ASP A 209 -14.79 5.23 12.10
N ARG A 210 -15.24 6.23 12.87
CA ARG A 210 -15.45 6.12 14.32
C ARG A 210 -16.53 5.09 14.70
N SER A 211 -17.44 4.80 13.79
CA SER A 211 -18.56 3.85 13.95
C SER A 211 -18.29 2.47 13.34
N SER A 212 -17.16 2.27 12.66
CA SER A 212 -16.86 1.02 11.95
C SER A 212 -15.84 0.16 12.70
N ASN A 213 -16.05 -1.16 12.71
CA ASN A 213 -15.03 -2.15 13.09
C ASN A 213 -13.93 -2.31 12.02
N TYR A 214 -13.67 -1.27 11.24
CA TYR A 214 -12.81 -1.31 10.07
C TYR A 214 -11.56 -0.48 10.33
N PHE A 215 -10.42 -1.17 10.41
CA PHE A 215 -9.13 -0.59 10.71
C PHE A 215 -8.24 -0.62 9.47
N CYS A 216 -7.19 0.19 9.48
CA CYS A 216 -6.26 0.26 8.36
C CYS A 216 -4.85 0.56 8.86
N VAL A 217 -3.87 -0.20 8.36
CA VAL A 217 -2.48 0.23 8.42
C VAL A 217 -2.28 1.30 7.34
N ILE A 218 -1.94 2.51 7.77
CA ILE A 218 -1.66 3.64 6.88
C ILE A 218 -0.16 3.90 6.87
N ILE A 219 0.40 3.89 5.67
CA ILE A 219 1.74 4.36 5.37
C ILE A 219 1.60 5.72 4.71
N THR A 220 2.36 6.70 5.21
CA THR A 220 2.44 8.05 4.65
C THR A 220 3.89 8.44 4.47
N ARG A 221 4.13 9.61 3.84
CA ARG A 221 5.46 10.18 3.54
C ARG A 221 6.14 9.49 2.35
N TYR A 222 6.86 10.31 1.59
CA TYR A 222 7.54 9.87 0.37
C TYR A 222 8.60 8.79 0.60
N ASP A 223 9.43 8.95 1.63
CA ASP A 223 10.53 8.01 1.89
C ASP A 223 10.00 6.60 2.20
N ASN A 224 8.85 6.51 2.87
CA ASN A 224 8.18 5.25 3.12
C ASN A 224 7.62 4.64 1.84
N PHE A 225 7.04 5.45 0.93
CA PHE A 225 6.61 4.96 -0.39
C PHE A 225 7.80 4.44 -1.21
N LYS A 226 8.94 5.15 -1.17
CA LYS A 226 10.17 4.74 -1.84
C LYS A 226 10.70 3.43 -1.27
N LYS A 227 10.72 3.27 0.07
CA LYS A 227 11.08 2.01 0.74
C LYS A 227 10.11 0.89 0.35
N PHE A 228 8.80 1.13 0.41
CA PHE A 228 7.75 0.16 0.06
C PHE A 228 7.93 -0.37 -1.38
N HIS A 229 8.20 0.54 -2.32
CA HIS A 229 8.52 0.20 -3.71
C HIS A 229 9.87 -0.53 -3.84
N ARG A 230 10.93 -0.06 -3.19
CA ARG A 230 12.28 -0.66 -3.22
C ARG A 230 12.28 -2.10 -2.73
N PHE A 231 11.55 -2.38 -1.65
CA PHE A 231 11.39 -3.74 -1.13
C PHE A 231 10.39 -4.57 -1.94
N GLY A 232 9.83 -4.03 -3.02
CA GLY A 232 8.92 -4.73 -3.94
C GLY A 232 7.67 -5.28 -3.24
N LEU A 233 7.14 -4.54 -2.27
CA LEU A 233 5.93 -4.93 -1.52
C LEU A 233 4.65 -4.76 -2.37
N ALA A 234 4.73 -4.05 -3.51
CA ALA A 234 3.61 -3.89 -4.44
C ALA A 234 3.65 -4.86 -5.64
N ASN A 235 4.72 -5.63 -5.82
CA ASN A 235 5.05 -6.28 -7.10
C ASN A 235 4.09 -7.40 -7.52
N LEU A 236 3.32 -7.95 -6.58
CA LEU A 236 2.37 -9.02 -6.90
C LEU A 236 1.17 -8.51 -7.72
N SER A 237 0.80 -7.22 -7.57
CA SER A 237 -0.23 -6.58 -8.38
C SER A 237 0.36 -5.47 -9.24
N LYS A 238 0.58 -5.74 -10.54
CA LYS A 238 1.15 -4.77 -11.50
C LYS A 238 0.37 -3.46 -11.54
N GLU A 239 -0.95 -3.51 -11.43
CA GLU A 239 -1.80 -2.31 -11.39
C GLU A 239 -1.44 -1.42 -10.19
N LYS A 240 -1.39 -2.00 -8.98
CA LYS A 240 -1.06 -1.26 -7.75
C LYS A 240 0.40 -0.80 -7.74
N GLU A 241 1.32 -1.62 -8.27
CA GLU A 241 2.72 -1.26 -8.48
C GLU A 241 2.86 -0.06 -9.42
N ASN A 242 2.16 -0.07 -10.55
CA ASN A 242 2.18 1.03 -11.52
C ASN A 242 1.60 2.31 -10.93
N LYS A 243 0.49 2.23 -10.18
CA LYS A 243 -0.06 3.38 -9.44
C LYS A 243 0.97 3.97 -8.48
N LEU A 244 1.70 3.12 -7.74
CA LEU A 244 2.77 3.57 -6.85
C LEU A 244 3.94 4.20 -7.62
N LYS A 245 4.40 3.59 -8.71
CA LYS A 245 5.49 4.11 -9.57
C LYS A 245 5.15 5.46 -10.20
N LEU A 246 3.97 5.57 -10.83
CA LEU A 246 3.46 6.83 -11.38
C LEU A 246 3.40 7.89 -10.29
N GLY A 247 2.98 7.48 -9.10
CA GLY A 247 2.96 8.30 -7.91
C GLY A 247 4.31 8.85 -7.48
N LEU A 248 5.31 7.97 -7.38
CA LEU A 248 6.68 8.32 -7.02
C LEU A 248 7.34 9.24 -8.06
N ASN A 249 7.07 8.99 -9.34
CA ASN A 249 7.58 9.80 -10.45
C ASN A 249 6.91 11.18 -10.53
N SER A 250 5.64 11.26 -10.12
CA SER A 250 4.86 12.50 -10.03
C SER A 250 5.11 13.27 -8.74
N TYR A 251 5.75 12.64 -7.75
CA TYR A 251 6.23 13.29 -6.52
C TYR A 251 7.34 14.32 -6.75
N LYS A 252 7.61 14.68 -8.03
CA LYS A 252 8.51 15.78 -8.41
C LYS A 252 8.18 17.02 -7.59
N MET A 253 9.12 17.29 -6.68
CA MET A 253 9.48 18.49 -5.94
C MET A 253 8.49 19.66 -6.05
N ILE A 254 8.12 20.23 -4.89
CA ILE A 254 7.78 21.67 -4.82
C ILE A 254 8.70 22.39 -5.80
N PRO A 255 8.19 23.19 -6.76
CA PRO A 255 9.01 23.72 -7.85
C PRO A 255 10.35 24.19 -7.29
N ARG A 256 11.49 23.77 -7.88
CA ARG A 256 12.84 24.17 -7.39
C ARG A 256 12.86 25.64 -7.01
N ASN A 257 12.23 26.49 -7.82
CA ASN A 257 12.06 27.92 -7.57
C ASN A 257 11.35 28.26 -6.24
N GLN A 258 10.30 27.53 -5.85
CA GLN A 258 9.59 27.73 -4.58
C GLN A 258 10.38 27.17 -3.37
N GLN A 259 11.17 26.10 -3.53
CA GLN A 259 12.08 25.63 -2.46
C GLN A 259 13.25 26.59 -2.27
N LYS A 260 13.94 26.97 -3.36
CA LYS A 260 15.02 27.97 -3.37
C LYS A 260 14.56 29.27 -2.74
N THR A 261 13.36 29.75 -3.10
CA THR A 261 12.84 30.99 -2.54
C THR A 261 12.44 30.83 -1.06
N SER A 262 11.88 29.70 -0.64
CA SER A 262 11.56 29.45 0.78
C SER A 262 12.84 29.43 1.64
N ILE A 263 13.89 28.75 1.17
CA ILE A 263 15.20 28.74 1.82
C ILE A 263 15.83 30.12 1.80
N LYS A 264 15.72 30.86 0.69
CA LYS A 264 16.22 32.24 0.59
C LYS A 264 15.54 33.15 1.61
N ILE A 265 14.21 33.06 1.78
CA ILE A 265 13.48 33.81 2.81
C ILE A 265 13.92 33.41 4.21
N LEU A 266 14.05 32.11 4.49
CA LEU A 266 14.53 31.66 5.80
C LEU A 266 15.98 32.10 6.07
N LYS A 267 16.87 32.06 5.07
CA LYS A 267 18.25 32.59 5.15
C LYS A 267 18.24 34.09 5.46
N LEU A 268 17.42 34.88 4.75
CA LEU A 268 17.28 36.32 5.04
C LEU A 268 16.75 36.59 6.46
N LEU A 269 15.74 35.84 6.90
CA LEU A 269 15.18 35.96 8.26
C LEU A 269 16.13 35.44 9.36
N SER A 270 17.14 34.64 9.01
CA SER A 270 18.18 34.21 9.96
C SER A 270 19.15 35.33 10.31
N GLN A 271 19.21 36.38 9.49
CA GLN A 271 20.03 37.57 9.73
C GLN A 271 19.34 38.58 10.68
N GLY A 272 18.02 38.46 10.85
CA GLY A 272 17.24 39.29 11.77
C GLY A 272 15.76 39.34 11.40
N PRO A 273 14.91 39.92 12.27
CA PRO A 273 13.52 40.22 11.94
C PRO A 273 13.46 41.12 10.71
N LEU A 274 12.59 40.79 9.74
CA LEU A 274 12.40 41.62 8.55
C LEU A 274 10.94 42.06 8.44
N SER A 275 10.75 43.30 8.03
CA SER A 275 9.45 43.86 7.64
C SER A 275 9.04 43.40 6.24
N ARG A 276 7.79 43.73 5.86
CA ARG A 276 7.22 43.33 4.58
C ARG A 276 7.95 43.98 3.41
N GLN A 277 8.34 45.24 3.61
CA GLN A 277 9.04 46.04 2.61
C GLN A 277 10.48 45.56 2.43
N GLU A 278 11.15 45.12 3.51
CA GLU A 278 12.50 44.55 3.40
C GLU A 278 12.48 43.20 2.68
N LEU A 279 11.53 42.33 3.03
CA LEU A 279 11.31 41.07 2.30
C LEU A 279 10.95 41.31 0.82
N TYR A 280 10.25 42.41 0.51
CA TYR A 280 9.96 42.83 -0.86
C TYR A 280 11.22 43.17 -1.66
N VAL A 281 12.03 44.08 -1.13
CA VAL A 281 13.26 44.56 -1.76
C VAL A 281 14.22 43.38 -2.00
N LEU A 282 14.37 42.50 -1.00
CA LEU A 282 15.33 41.39 -1.05
C LEU A 282 14.88 40.22 -1.95
N THR A 283 13.57 40.07 -2.20
CA THR A 283 13.03 38.99 -3.04
C THR A 283 12.65 39.42 -4.46
N LYS A 284 12.65 40.73 -4.77
CA LYS A 284 12.31 41.32 -6.08
C LYS A 284 10.95 40.88 -6.64
N ARG A 285 9.91 40.75 -5.80
CA ARG A 285 8.53 40.35 -6.19
C ARG A 285 7.53 41.43 -5.82
N LYS A 286 6.50 41.70 -6.65
CA LYS A 286 5.43 42.71 -6.41
C LYS A 286 4.82 42.61 -4.98
N GLU A 287 4.58 43.73 -4.32
CA GLU A 287 4.20 43.80 -2.88
C GLU A 287 2.90 43.05 -2.52
N GLN A 288 1.91 43.07 -3.44
CA GLN A 288 0.67 42.30 -3.32
C GLN A 288 0.90 40.78 -3.38
N GLN A 289 1.97 40.35 -4.05
CA GLN A 289 2.33 38.94 -4.12
C GLN A 289 2.97 38.46 -2.83
N ILE A 290 3.54 39.31 -1.96
CA ILE A 290 4.25 38.86 -0.74
C ILE A 290 3.32 38.33 0.32
N ASN A 291 2.16 38.97 0.52
CA ASN A 291 1.14 38.41 1.42
C ASN A 291 0.59 37.12 0.83
N SER A 292 0.23 37.08 -0.45
CA SER A 292 -0.11 35.81 -1.12
C SER A 292 1.04 34.79 -1.04
N TYR A 293 2.30 35.22 -1.04
CA TYR A 293 3.46 34.32 -1.05
C TYR A 293 3.75 33.76 0.34
N LEU A 294 3.71 34.58 1.39
CA LEU A 294 3.85 34.19 2.78
C LEU A 294 2.61 33.40 3.27
N TYR A 295 1.39 33.81 2.88
CA TYR A 295 0.14 33.17 3.29
C TYR A 295 -0.34 32.00 2.41
N SER A 296 -0.04 31.95 1.10
CA SER A 296 -0.46 30.84 0.21
C SER A 296 0.65 29.84 -0.09
N LYS A 297 1.86 30.31 -0.45
CA LYS A 297 3.01 29.46 -0.83
C LYS A 297 3.96 29.11 0.33
N SER A 298 3.96 29.93 1.38
CA SER A 298 4.69 29.74 2.65
C SER A 298 3.75 29.44 3.81
N SER A 299 2.46 29.18 3.53
CA SER A 299 1.49 28.68 4.51
C SER A 299 2.05 27.51 5.31
N HIS A 300 2.86 26.67 4.69
CA HIS A 300 3.54 25.57 5.35
C HIS A 300 4.65 26.02 6.33
N LEU A 301 5.35 27.14 6.09
CA LEU A 301 6.40 27.66 6.99
C LEU A 301 5.77 28.25 8.25
N LEU A 302 4.68 29.03 8.09
CA LEU A 302 3.90 29.56 9.21
C LEU A 302 3.15 28.43 9.96
N LYS A 303 2.51 27.50 9.25
CA LYS A 303 1.80 26.35 9.87
C LYS A 303 2.73 25.35 10.57
N LYS A 304 3.98 25.24 10.12
CA LYS A 304 5.01 24.42 10.78
C LYS A 304 5.78 25.17 11.87
N GLY A 305 5.43 26.43 12.14
CA GLY A 305 6.06 27.21 13.19
C GLY A 305 7.47 27.70 12.88
N PHE A 306 7.97 27.62 11.64
CA PHE A 306 9.34 28.02 11.29
C PHE A 306 9.55 29.54 11.26
N ILE A 307 8.47 30.28 11.03
CA ILE A 307 8.46 31.74 11.03
C ILE A 307 7.32 32.17 11.95
N LYS A 308 7.54 33.18 12.78
CA LYS A 308 6.50 33.82 13.60
C LYS A 308 6.32 35.28 13.18
N LYS A 309 5.12 35.80 13.44
CA LYS A 309 4.79 37.20 13.25
C LYS A 309 5.00 37.94 14.57
N ASN A 310 5.71 39.05 14.54
CA ASN A 310 5.88 39.96 15.67
C ASN A 310 5.31 41.34 15.30
N ILE A 311 4.79 42.08 16.29
CA ILE A 311 4.27 43.43 16.10
C ILE A 311 5.07 44.36 16.99
N LEU A 312 5.82 45.26 16.37
CA LEU A 312 6.67 46.24 17.04
C LEU A 312 6.25 47.63 16.55
N ALA A 313 5.85 48.51 17.47
CA ALA A 313 5.44 49.89 17.18
C ALA A 313 4.41 50.00 16.02
N GLY A 314 3.39 49.14 16.03
CA GLY A 314 2.33 49.12 15.01
C GLY A 314 2.75 48.54 13.65
N LYS A 315 4.01 48.14 13.47
CA LYS A 315 4.52 47.51 12.26
C LYS A 315 4.68 45.99 12.44
N ILE A 316 4.43 45.26 11.36
CA ILE A 316 4.54 43.81 11.32
C ILE A 316 5.94 43.40 10.89
N PHE A 317 6.56 42.55 11.70
CA PHE A 317 7.84 41.90 11.41
C PHE A 317 7.65 40.38 11.36
N TRP A 318 8.46 39.74 10.53
CA TRP A 318 8.57 38.29 10.48
C TRP A 318 9.91 37.90 11.09
N GLU A 319 9.89 36.86 11.91
CA GLU A 319 11.06 36.35 12.63
C GLU A 319 11.19 34.85 12.42
N LEU A 320 12.43 34.40 12.27
CA LEU A 320 12.73 32.97 12.25
C LEU A 320 12.65 32.39 13.67
N THR A 321 11.92 31.30 13.85
CA THR A 321 11.88 30.57 15.13
C THR A 321 13.08 29.63 15.26
N ASP A 322 13.30 29.07 16.45
CA ASP A 322 14.36 28.08 16.63
C ASP A 322 14.13 26.80 15.83
N GLU A 323 12.86 26.43 15.58
CA GLU A 323 12.50 25.35 14.66
C GLU A 323 12.86 25.71 13.21
N GLY A 324 12.65 26.97 12.80
CA GLY A 324 13.09 27.48 11.50
C GLY A 324 14.61 27.51 11.33
N LYS A 325 15.35 27.86 12.40
CA LYS A 325 16.83 27.79 12.42
C LYS A 325 17.32 26.36 12.29
N LYS A 326 16.76 25.41 13.06
CA LYS A 326 17.08 23.98 12.95
C LYS A 326 16.79 23.44 11.55
N PHE A 327 15.69 23.88 10.94
CA PHE A 327 15.35 23.52 9.57
C PHE A 327 16.40 24.00 8.55
N LEU A 328 16.94 25.21 8.71
CA LEU A 328 17.98 25.73 7.80
C LEU A 328 19.29 24.91 7.81
N ILE A 329 19.61 24.26 8.93
CA ILE A 329 20.81 23.42 9.05
C ILE A 329 20.68 22.15 8.19
N SER A 330 19.47 21.60 8.05
CA SER A 330 19.19 20.43 7.21
C SER A 330 17.79 20.52 6.61
N PRO A 331 17.60 21.32 5.55
CA PRO A 331 16.27 21.61 5.03
C PRO A 331 15.68 20.37 4.37
N THR A 332 14.55 19.89 4.92
CA THR A 332 13.82 18.74 4.39
C THR A 332 12.39 19.10 4.01
N PHE A 333 12.05 19.12 2.72
CA PHE A 333 10.66 19.29 2.30
C PHE A 333 10.02 17.94 1.98
N ARG A 334 8.91 17.63 2.65
CA ARG A 334 8.17 16.37 2.49
C ARG A 334 9.07 15.11 2.65
N GLY A 335 10.12 15.18 3.47
CA GLY A 335 11.08 14.09 3.72
C GLY A 335 12.35 14.15 2.86
N MET A 336 12.36 14.92 1.77
CA MET A 336 13.54 15.06 0.91
C MET A 336 14.50 16.12 1.45
N LYS A 337 15.76 15.73 1.71
CA LYS A 337 16.86 16.68 1.99
C LYS A 337 17.13 17.53 0.75
N ILE A 338 17.26 18.83 0.94
CA ILE A 338 17.60 19.76 -0.14
C ILE A 338 19.09 20.02 -0.09
N ASP A 339 19.73 19.94 -1.26
CA ASP A 339 21.12 20.36 -1.41
C ASP A 339 21.19 21.90 -1.40
N LEU A 340 21.91 22.43 -0.42
CA LEU A 340 22.11 23.87 -0.26
C LEU A 340 23.23 24.43 -1.14
N SER A 341 24.08 23.58 -1.73
CA SER A 341 25.19 24.03 -2.61
C SER A 341 24.71 24.59 -3.95
N GLU A 342 23.49 24.24 -4.37
CA GLU A 342 22.85 24.74 -5.59
C GLU A 342 21.98 26.01 -5.37
N ILE A 343 21.98 26.62 -4.16
CA ILE A 343 21.03 27.67 -3.72
C ILE A 343 21.72 28.85 -3.04
#